data_AF-A0A957HY40-F1
#
_entry.id   AF-A0A957HY40-F1
#
_cell.length_a   1.000
_cell.length_b   1.000
_cell.length_c   1.000
_cell.angle_alpha   90.00
_cell.angle_beta   90.00
_cell.angle_gamma   90.00
#
_symmetry.space_group_name_H-M   'P 1'
#
loop_
_entity.id
_entity.type
_entity.pdbx_description
1 polymer ?
#
loop_
_entity_poly.entity_id
_entity_poly.type
_entity_poly.pdbx_seq_one_letter_code
_entity_poly.pdbx_strand_id
1 'polypeptide(L)' 'MIAETKPLTQITQEAIQILYREIGVVNTVRFLNQFTSGYGDYTTERDQLFADLTLEEIVSEIKATRK' A
#
# COMPACT_ATOMS: atom_id res chain seq x y z
N MET A 1 -14.15 4.16 -18.92
CA MET A 1 -12.88 4.54 -19.56
C MET A 1 -11.83 3.54 -19.14
N ILE A 2 -11.19 2.84 -20.09
CA ILE A 2 -10.04 1.99 -19.78
C ILE A 2 -8.87 2.95 -19.62
N ALA A 3 -8.38 3.15 -18.40
CA ALA A 3 -7.20 3.96 -18.19
C ALA A 3 -6.02 3.27 -18.89
N GLU A 4 -5.37 3.95 -19.83
CA GLU A 4 -4.12 3.46 -20.39
C GLU A 4 -3.13 3.25 -19.24
N THR A 5 -2.59 2.04 -19.15
CA THR A 5 -1.74 1.64 -18.04
C THR A 5 -0.36 2.27 -18.23
N LYS A 6 -0.15 3.43 -17.62
CA LYS A 6 1.15 4.09 -17.63
C LYS A 6 2.17 3.22 -16.89
N PRO A 7 3.37 2.96 -17.45
CA PRO A 7 4.42 2.24 -16.74
C PRO A 7 4.72 2.93 -15.40
N LEU A 8 4.91 2.13 -14.33
CA LEU A 8 5.20 2.66 -12.99
C LEU A 8 6.42 3.58 -13.01
N THR A 9 7.42 3.30 -13.85
CA THR A 9 8.59 4.16 -14.03
C THR A 9 8.25 5.56 -14.49
N GLN A 10 7.30 5.71 -15.42
CA GLN A 10 6.86 7.02 -15.90
C GLN A 10 6.05 7.76 -14.83
N ILE A 11 5.21 7.06 -14.07
CA ILE A 11 4.48 7.64 -12.93
C ILE A 11 5.48 8.16 -11.89
N THR A 12 6.49 7.37 -11.54
CA THR A 12 7.53 7.76 -10.58
C THR A 12 8.32 8.98 -11.05
N GLN A 13 8.71 9.03 -12.32
CA GLN A 13 9.42 10.17 -12.88
C GLN A 13 8.58 11.45 -12.81
N GLU A 14 7.31 11.39 -13.19
CA GLU A 14 6.39 12.52 -13.13
C GLU A 14 6.19 13.00 -11.67
N ALA A 15 6.01 12.07 -10.73
CA ALA A 15 5.88 12.39 -9.32
C ALA A 15 7.12 13.10 -8.76
N ILE A 16 8.33 12.62 -9.10
CA ILE A 16 9.58 13.27 -8.68
C ILE A 16 9.68 14.71 -9.22
N GLN A 17 9.27 14.94 -10.47
CA GLN A 17 9.26 16.29 -11.06
C GLN A 17 8.28 17.23 -10.35
N ILE A 18 7.10 16.73 -10.01
CA ILE A 18 6.12 17.48 -9.22
C ILE A 18 6.74 17.83 -7.85
N LEU A 19 7.33 16.86 -7.15
CA LEU A 19 7.96 17.11 -5.85
C LEU A 19 9.09 18.14 -5.95
N TYR A 20 9.95 18.06 -6.97
CA TYR A 20 10.97 19.09 -7.19
C TYR A 20 10.39 20.49 -7.34
N ARG A 21 9.26 20.64 -8.04
CA ARG A 21 8.60 21.93 -8.23
C ARG A 21 7.95 22.45 -6.95
N GLU A 22 7.26 21.59 -6.21
CA GLU A 22 6.45 22.01 -5.07
C GLU A 22 7.25 22.17 -3.78
N ILE A 23 8.24 21.31 -3.53
CA ILE A 23 8.98 21.29 -2.24
C ILE A 23 10.49 21.50 -2.39
N GLY A 24 10.99 21.59 -3.62
CA GLY A 24 12.40 21.80 -3.92
C GLY A 24 13.26 20.55 -3.77
N VAL A 25 14.40 20.54 -4.47
CA VAL A 25 15.29 19.36 -4.59
C VAL A 25 15.72 18.81 -3.23
N VAL A 26 16.11 19.68 -2.29
CA VAL A 26 16.60 19.27 -0.96
C VAL A 26 15.52 18.51 -0.18
N ASN A 27 14.27 19.01 -0.18
CA ASN A 27 13.20 18.35 0.56
C ASN A 27 12.68 17.11 -0.17
N THR A 28 12.68 17.10 -1.51
CA THR A 28 12.35 15.89 -2.28
C THR A 28 13.30 14.74 -1.96
N VAL A 29 14.60 15.00 -1.91
CA VAL A 29 15.59 13.96 -1.54
C VAL A 29 15.36 13.46 -0.11
N ARG A 30 15.04 14.35 0.84
CA ARG A 30 14.68 13.94 2.22
C ARG A 30 13.42 13.09 2.26
N PHE A 31 12.38 13.47 1.52
CA PHE A 31 11.12 12.74 1.40
C PHE A 31 11.34 11.33 0.84
N LEU A 32 12.09 11.20 -0.26
CA LEU A 32 12.37 9.90 -0.89
C LEU A 32 13.20 8.98 0.01
N ASN A 33 14.06 9.55 0.86
CA ASN A 33 14.89 8.80 1.79
C ASN A 33 14.27 8.65 3.19
N GLN A 34 13.01 9.04 3.38
CA GLN A 34 12.37 8.89 4.68
C GLN A 34 12.07 7.40 4.93
N PHE A 35 12.70 6.83 5.95
CA PHE A 35 12.29 5.57 6.53
C PHE A 35 11.56 5.91 7.83
N THR A 36 10.28 5.59 7.87
CA THR A 36 9.48 5.74 9.09
C THR A 36 9.29 4.37 9.71
N SER A 37 9.25 4.31 11.03
CA SER A 37 8.56 3.20 11.69
C SER A 37 7.13 3.25 11.16
N GLY A 38 6.72 2.23 10.40
CA GLY A 38 5.37 2.16 9.86
C GLY A 38 4.34 2.43 10.96
N TYR A 39 3.21 3.03 10.58
CA TYR A 39 2.13 3.27 11.53
C TYR A 39 1.19 2.06 11.59
N GLY A 40 0.53 1.90 12.74
CA GLY A 40 -0.47 0.87 12.97
C GLY A 40 0.04 -0.25 13.86
N ASP A 41 -0.91 -0.97 14.44
CA ASP A 41 -0.64 -2.20 15.18
C ASP A 41 -1.29 -3.34 14.40
N TYR A 42 -0.48 -3.96 13.53
CA TYR A 42 -0.94 -5.06 12.69
C TYR A 42 -1.56 -6.20 13.50
N THR A 43 -1.06 -6.46 14.71
CA THR A 43 -1.60 -7.51 15.57
C THR A 43 -2.99 -7.14 16.05
N THR A 44 -3.15 -5.95 16.63
CA THR A 44 -4.46 -5.47 17.10
C THR A 44 -5.48 -5.36 15.95
N GLU A 45 -5.06 -4.85 14.79
CA GLU A 45 -5.91 -4.72 13.61
C GLU A 45 -6.36 -6.09 13.07
N ARG A 46 -5.50 -7.10 13.12
CA ARG A 46 -5.85 -8.47 12.70
C ARG A 46 -6.74 -9.16 13.71
N ASP A 47 -6.50 -8.98 14.99
CA ASP A 47 -7.36 -9.54 16.04
C ASP A 47 -8.80 -9.04 15.89
N GLN A 48 -9.01 -7.75 15.63
CA GLN A 48 -10.37 -7.21 15.40
C GLN A 48 -11.11 -7.86 14.22
N LEU A 49 -10.37 -8.33 13.20
CA LEU A 49 -10.94 -8.90 11.99
C LEU A 49 -11.15 -10.41 12.09
N PHE A 50 -10.32 -11.11 12.86
CA PHE A 50 -10.21 -12.57 12.79
C PHE A 50 -10.26 -13.29 14.15
N ALA A 51 -10.34 -12.59 15.28
CA ALA A 51 -10.30 -13.21 16.61
C ALA A 51 -11.40 -14.27 16.82
N ASP A 52 -12.56 -14.06 16.22
CA ASP A 52 -13.72 -14.96 16.35
C ASP A 52 -13.78 -16.04 15.26
N LEU A 53 -12.83 -16.07 14.32
CA LEU A 53 -12.81 -17.01 13.20
C LEU A 53 -11.89 -18.19 13.47
N THR A 54 -12.41 -19.41 13.29
CA THR A 54 -11.57 -20.60 13.31
C THR A 54 -10.88 -20.83 11.96
N LEU A 55 -9.80 -21.62 11.99
CA LEU A 55 -9.10 -22.01 10.77
C LEU A 55 -10.03 -22.76 9.80
N GLU A 56 -10.90 -23.61 10.34
CA GLU A 56 -11.86 -24.39 9.56
C GLU A 56 -12.84 -23.50 8.80
N GLU A 57 -13.35 -22.45 9.44
CA GLU A 57 -14.25 -21.46 8.83
C GLU A 57 -13.56 -20.71 7.69
N ILE A 58 -12.33 -20.23 7.91
CA ILE A 58 -11.53 -19.57 6.88
C ILE A 58 -11.28 -20.49 5.68
N VAL A 59 -10.92 -21.75 5.93
CA VAL A 59 -10.66 -22.73 4.86
C VAL A 59 -11.94 -23.08 4.10
N SER A 60 -13.09 -23.11 4.77
CA SER A 60 -14.39 -23.35 4.15
C SER A 60 -14.77 -22.24 3.17
N GLU A 61 -14.63 -20.99 3.61
CA GLU A 61 -14.92 -19.81 2.77
C GLU A 61 -14.05 -19.76 1.51
N ILE A 62 -12.73 -19.99 1.65
CA ILE A 62 -11.80 -20.02 0.50
C ILE A 62 -12.21 -21.08 -0.53
N LYS A 63 -12.71 -22.25 -0.09
CA LYS A 63 -13.17 -23.30 -0.99
C LYS A 63 -14.48 -22.92 -1.68
N ALA A 64 -15.37 -22.20 -0.98
CA ALA A 64 -16.64 -21.75 -1.53
C ALA A 64 -16.45 -20.70 -2.65
N THR A 65 -15.47 -19.79 -2.52
CA THR A 65 -15.20 -18.75 -3.53
C THR A 65 -14.53 -19.27 -4.81
N ARG A 66 -14.03 -20.52 -4.81
CA ARG A 66 -13.32 -21.14 -5.94
C ARG A 66 -14.22 -22.05 -6.80
N LYS A 67 -15.52 -22.10 -6.52
CA LYS A 67 -16.53 -22.73 -7.39
C LYS A 67 -17.01 -21.76 -8.45
#